data_AF-A0A7S3TBR0-F1
#
_entry.id   AF-A0A7S3TBR0-F1
#
_cell.length_a   1.000
_cell.length_b   1.000
_cell.length_c   1.000
_cell.angle_alpha   90.00
_cell.angle_beta   90.00
_cell.angle_gamma   90.00
#
_symmetry.space_group_name_H-M   'P 1'
#
loop_
_entity.id
_entity.type
_entity.pdbx_description
1 polymer ?
#
loop_
_entity_poly.entity_id
_entity_poly.type
_entity_poly.pdbx_seq_one_letter_code
_entity_poly.pdbx_strand_id
1 'polypeptide(L)'
;MGGSGVRCVGNVELGPEGELRIEAAPTSLQHGQTGVLLVDGIVICQQASGTLSQTHLRTHELLKAGGNSSESSERQKVCFRQALGLNRFQVAFKLGMSLQSKELWLAMGRRCLECLDIQWAKKAYRQA
;
A
#
# COMPACT_ATOMS: atom_id res chain seq x y z
N MET A 1 -0.18 11.95 -28.43
CA MET A 1 -0.13 12.62 -27.11
C MET A 1 0.04 11.56 -26.03
N GLY A 2 1.29 11.24 -25.65
CA GLY A 2 1.56 10.28 -24.58
C GLY A 2 1.47 10.99 -23.23
N GLY A 3 0.52 10.61 -22.38
CA GLY A 3 0.45 11.12 -21.01
C GLY A 3 1.67 10.65 -20.21
N SER A 4 2.32 11.56 -19.49
CA SER A 4 3.36 11.24 -18.51
C SER A 4 2.71 10.54 -17.32
N GLY A 5 3.26 9.40 -16.89
CA GLY A 5 2.69 8.61 -15.80
C GLY A 5 3.76 7.81 -15.07
N VAL A 6 3.58 7.67 -13.75
CA VAL A 6 4.48 6.86 -12.91
C VAL A 6 3.81 5.50 -12.68
N ARG A 7 4.50 4.42 -13.08
CA ARG A 7 4.03 3.06 -12.78
C ARG A 7 4.33 2.76 -11.32
N CYS A 8 3.32 2.31 -10.60
CA CYS A 8 3.42 2.03 -9.18
C CYS A 8 2.95 0.60 -8.92
N VAL A 9 3.31 0.07 -7.75
CA VAL A 9 2.54 -1.00 -7.11
C VAL A 9 1.08 -0.54 -7.16
N GLY A 10 0.20 -1.32 -7.78
CA GLY A 10 -1.20 -0.96 -7.96
C GLY A 10 -2.09 -1.70 -6.98
N ASN A 11 -3.23 -2.21 -7.45
CA ASN A 11 -4.20 -2.87 -6.58
C ASN A 11 -3.61 -4.15 -5.98
N VAL A 12 -3.89 -4.33 -4.70
CA VAL A 12 -3.45 -5.48 -3.93
C VAL A 12 -4.69 -6.31 -3.60
N GLU A 13 -4.79 -7.48 -4.23
CA GLU A 13 -5.87 -8.42 -4.01
C GLU A 13 -5.39 -9.58 -3.15
N LEU A 14 -6.28 -10.04 -2.26
CA LEU A 14 -6.06 -11.21 -1.43
C LEU A 14 -6.84 -12.38 -2.00
N GLY A 15 -6.14 -13.43 -2.40
CA GLY A 15 -6.74 -14.70 -2.76
C GLY A 15 -7.32 -15.42 -1.54
N PRO A 16 -8.22 -16.40 -1.75
CA PRO A 16 -8.90 -17.12 -0.67
C PRO A 16 -7.95 -17.87 0.27
N GLU A 17 -6.77 -18.25 -0.23
CA GLU A 17 -5.72 -18.94 0.54
C GLU A 17 -4.71 -17.97 1.18
N GLY A 18 -4.93 -16.65 1.06
CA GLY A 18 -3.98 -15.63 1.51
C GLY A 18 -2.84 -15.34 0.53
N GLU A 19 -2.99 -15.74 -0.75
CA GLU A 19 -2.10 -15.33 -1.84
C GLU A 19 -2.23 -13.81 -2.07
N LEU A 20 -1.11 -13.12 -2.19
CA LEU A 20 -1.09 -11.69 -2.47
C LEU A 20 -0.85 -11.44 -3.96
N ARG A 21 -1.86 -10.92 -4.67
CA ARG A 21 -1.72 -10.51 -6.07
C ARG A 21 -1.57 -9.00 -6.15
N ILE A 22 -0.51 -8.57 -6.83
CA ILE A 22 -0.19 -7.15 -7.01
C ILE A 22 -0.19 -6.88 -8.52
N GLU A 23 -1.17 -6.09 -8.97
CA GLU A 23 -1.20 -5.61 -10.34
C GLU A 23 -0.61 -4.21 -10.40
N ALA A 24 0.30 -3.94 -11.35
CA ALA A 24 0.87 -2.61 -11.51
C ALA A 24 -0.19 -1.65 -12.05
N ALA A 25 -0.40 -0.52 -11.37
CA ALA A 25 -1.33 0.53 -11.82
C ALA A 25 -0.58 1.84 -12.10
N PRO A 26 -0.87 2.52 -13.22
CA PRO A 26 -0.31 3.84 -13.47
C PRO A 26 -0.97 4.87 -12.55
N THR A 27 -0.17 5.75 -11.97
CA THR A 27 -0.67 7.01 -11.41
C THR A 27 -0.46 8.10 -12.45
N SER A 28 -1.56 8.61 -13.00
CA SER A 28 -1.53 9.67 -14.00
C SER A 28 -1.00 10.96 -13.38
N LEU A 29 -0.03 11.59 -14.04
CA LEU A 29 0.41 12.93 -13.71
C LEU A 29 -0.45 13.96 -14.46
N GLN A 30 -0.52 15.19 -13.96
CA GLN A 30 -1.20 16.26 -14.70
C GLN A 30 -0.41 16.60 -15.97
N HIS A 31 -1.09 17.17 -16.96
CA HIS A 31 -0.46 17.53 -18.22
C HIS A 31 0.71 18.51 -17.98
N GLY A 32 1.85 18.26 -18.64
CA GLY A 32 3.05 19.10 -18.50
C GLY A 32 3.87 18.87 -17.22
N GLN A 33 3.51 17.90 -16.38
CA GLN A 33 4.31 17.48 -15.24
C GLN A 33 5.30 16.36 -15.60
N THR A 34 6.53 16.51 -15.12
CA THR A 34 7.58 15.49 -15.19
C THR A 34 7.96 15.06 -13.78
N GLY A 35 7.85 13.77 -13.47
CA GLY A 35 8.30 13.24 -12.19
C GLY A 35 9.83 13.31 -12.06
N VAL A 36 10.32 13.87 -10.97
CA VAL A 36 11.76 14.06 -10.71
C VAL A 36 12.25 13.18 -9.56
N LEU A 37 11.41 12.96 -8.54
CA LEU A 37 11.75 12.18 -7.36
C LEU A 37 10.53 11.40 -6.88
N LEU A 38 10.71 10.15 -6.46
CA LEU A 38 9.70 9.35 -5.77
C LEU A 38 10.26 8.94 -4.40
N VAL A 39 9.60 9.38 -3.33
CA VAL A 39 9.95 9.01 -1.95
C VAL A 39 8.68 8.71 -1.18
N ASP A 40 8.61 7.54 -0.55
CA ASP A 40 7.52 7.15 0.37
C ASP A 40 6.11 7.35 -0.21
N GLY A 41 5.93 7.06 -1.50
CA GLY A 41 4.65 7.24 -2.20
C GLY A 41 4.30 8.69 -2.55
N ILE A 42 5.26 9.60 -2.48
CA ILE A 42 5.15 10.98 -2.95
C ILE A 42 6.01 11.12 -4.20
N VAL A 43 5.39 11.42 -5.32
CA VAL A 43 6.07 11.85 -6.54
C VAL A 43 6.21 13.36 -6.50
N ILE A 44 7.44 13.86 -6.51
CA ILE A 44 7.75 15.26 -6.75
C ILE A 44 7.80 15.47 -8.26
N CYS A 45 6.91 16.32 -8.75
CA CYS A 45 6.76 16.65 -10.16
C CYS A 45 7.23 18.08 -10.43
N GLN A 46 8.06 18.25 -11.46
CA GLN A 46 8.42 19.56 -11.99
C GLN A 46 7.49 19.94 -13.14
N GLN A 47 7.00 21.18 -13.11
CA GLN A 47 6.21 21.79 -14.19
C GLN A 47 7.14 22.49 -15.20
N ALA A 48 6.63 22.79 -16.40
CA ALA A 48 7.37 23.53 -17.41
C ALA A 48 7.88 24.91 -16.93
N SER A 49 7.21 25.53 -15.95
CA SER A 49 7.64 26.78 -15.31
C SER A 49 8.86 26.62 -14.37
N GLY A 50 9.31 25.39 -14.11
CA GLY A 50 10.31 25.06 -13.09
C GLY A 50 9.75 24.86 -11.69
N THR A 51 8.45 25.14 -11.46
CA THR A 51 7.79 24.95 -10.17
C THR A 51 7.68 23.47 -9.81
N LEU A 52 7.88 23.13 -8.53
CA LEU A 52 7.70 21.79 -8.00
C LEU A 52 6.30 21.62 -7.39
N SER A 53 5.74 20.43 -7.59
CA SER A 53 4.45 20.01 -7.03
C SER A 53 4.55 18.58 -6.52
N GLN A 54 3.66 18.19 -5.62
CA GLN A 54 3.64 16.84 -5.04
C GLN A 54 2.40 16.09 -5.53
N THR A 55 2.56 14.81 -5.85
CA THR A 55 1.47 13.91 -6.22
C THR A 55 1.59 12.63 -5.39
N HIS A 56 0.53 12.27 -4.67
CA HIS A 56 0.50 11.04 -3.89
C HIS A 56 0.13 9.84 -4.76
N LEU A 57 0.83 8.73 -4.54
CA LEU A 57 0.46 7.46 -5.14
C LEU A 57 -0.82 6.93 -4.47
N ARG A 58 -1.73 6.38 -5.27
CA ARG A 58 -2.99 5.78 -4.78
C ARG A 58 -2.77 4.70 -3.73
N THR A 59 -1.65 3.98 -3.79
CA THR A 59 -1.27 2.96 -2.80
C THR A 59 -0.88 3.51 -1.43
N HIS A 60 -0.61 4.80 -1.33
CA HIS A 60 -0.13 5.45 -0.11
C HIS A 60 -1.15 6.45 0.47
N GLU A 61 -2.18 6.81 -0.31
CA GLU A 61 -3.19 7.80 0.04
C GLU A 61 -3.96 7.40 1.31
N LEU A 62 -4.40 6.14 1.41
CA LEU A 62 -5.16 5.66 2.56
C LEU A 62 -4.28 5.38 3.79
N LEU A 63 -2.99 5.11 3.60
CA LEU A 63 -2.05 4.96 4.71
C LEU A 63 -1.74 6.30 5.40
N LYS A 64 -1.81 7.41 4.66
CA LYS A 64 -1.55 8.76 5.18
C LYS A 64 -2.74 9.40 5.88
N ALA A 65 -3.96 8.96 5.61
CA ALA A 65 -5.18 9.56 6.16
C ALA A 65 -5.30 9.45 7.69
N GLY A 66 -4.36 8.78 8.36
CA GLY A 66 -4.36 8.57 9.80
C GLY A 66 -5.42 7.55 10.15
N GLY A 67 -5.00 6.38 10.62
CA GLY A 67 -5.90 5.32 11.07
C GLY A 67 -6.69 5.73 12.31
N ASN A 68 -7.63 6.66 12.15
CA ASN A 68 -8.65 6.93 13.14
C ASN A 68 -9.52 5.68 13.22
N SER A 69 -9.67 5.17 14.45
CA SER A 69 -10.48 3.99 14.79
C SER A 69 -11.98 4.13 14.46
N SER A 70 -12.40 5.27 13.90
CA SER A 70 -13.76 5.57 13.43
C SER A 70 -13.98 5.25 11.94
N GLU A 71 -12.94 4.82 11.22
CA GLU A 71 -13.10 4.41 9.83
C GLU A 71 -13.82 3.06 9.69
N SER A 72 -14.69 2.95 8.69
CA SER A 72 -15.40 1.70 8.36
C SER A 72 -14.43 0.54 8.21
N SER A 73 -14.82 -0.64 8.73
CA SER A 73 -14.05 -1.89 8.64
C SER A 73 -13.55 -2.17 7.21
N GLU A 74 -14.33 -1.82 6.18
CA GLU A 74 -13.92 -2.07 4.80
C GLU A 74 -12.74 -1.19 4.37
N ARG A 75 -12.70 0.06 4.81
CA ARG A 75 -11.56 0.96 4.55
C ARG A 75 -10.30 0.46 5.24
N GLN A 76 -10.42 -0.02 6.49
CA GLN A 76 -9.30 -0.62 7.22
C GLN A 76 -8.76 -1.87 6.50
N LYS A 77 -9.62 -2.71 5.91
CA LYS A 77 -9.17 -3.85 5.09
C LYS A 77 -8.40 -3.40 3.85
N VAL A 78 -8.83 -2.34 3.18
CA VAL A 78 -8.08 -1.77 2.04
C VAL A 78 -6.72 -1.25 2.50
N CYS A 79 -6.66 -0.50 3.60
CA CYS A 79 -5.40 -0.03 4.20
C CYS A 79 -4.48 -1.20 4.57
N PHE A 80 -5.04 -2.28 5.11
CA PHE A 80 -4.30 -3.49 5.45
C PHE A 80 -3.66 -4.11 4.21
N ARG A 81 -4.44 -4.30 3.14
CA ARG A 81 -3.96 -4.83 1.85
C ARG A 81 -2.84 -3.97 1.27
N GLN A 82 -3.01 -2.64 1.28
CA GLN A 82 -1.98 -1.71 0.82
C GLN A 82 -0.70 -1.78 1.67
N ALA A 83 -0.83 -1.76 3.00
CA ALA A 83 0.32 -1.91 3.90
C ALA A 83 1.06 -3.24 3.64
N LEU A 84 0.32 -4.31 3.37
CA LEU A 84 0.88 -5.62 3.09
C LEU A 84 1.61 -5.66 1.73
N GLY A 85 1.03 -5.09 0.67
CA GLY A 85 1.68 -4.98 -0.64
C GLY A 85 2.94 -4.12 -0.64
N LEU A 86 3.00 -3.12 0.25
CA LEU A 86 4.17 -2.26 0.45
C LEU A 86 5.15 -2.82 1.50
N ASN A 87 4.93 -4.05 1.99
CA ASN A 87 5.72 -4.69 3.04
C ASN A 87 5.87 -3.85 4.34
N ARG A 88 4.90 -2.97 4.63
CA ARG A 88 4.83 -2.20 5.89
C ARG A 88 4.21 -3.04 6.99
N PHE A 89 4.87 -4.14 7.35
CA PHE A 89 4.32 -5.16 8.25
C PHE A 89 3.89 -4.62 9.62
N GLN A 90 4.59 -3.62 10.15
CA GLN A 90 4.19 -2.97 11.41
C GLN A 90 2.83 -2.27 11.31
N VAL A 91 2.54 -1.63 10.18
CA VAL A 91 1.25 -0.96 9.94
C VAL A 91 0.16 -1.99 9.70
N ALA A 92 0.45 -3.00 8.86
CA ALA A 92 -0.47 -4.11 8.61
C ALA A 92 -0.86 -4.82 9.93
N PHE A 93 0.09 -5.07 10.82
CA PHE A 93 -0.18 -5.71 12.11
C PHE A 93 -1.14 -4.89 12.97
N LYS A 94 -0.95 -3.57 13.07
CA LYS A 94 -1.85 -2.69 13.85
C LYS A 94 -3.27 -2.71 13.31
N LEU A 95 -3.44 -2.71 11.98
CA LEU A 95 -4.75 -2.81 11.33
C LEU A 95 -5.36 -4.21 11.48
N GLY A 96 -4.54 -5.27 11.42
CA GLY A 96 -4.99 -6.64 11.66
C GLY A 96 -5.56 -6.82 13.08
N MET A 97 -4.93 -6.17 14.07
CA MET A 97 -5.41 -6.21 15.46
C MET A 97 -6.82 -5.63 15.63
N SER A 98 -7.18 -4.59 14.87
CA SER A 98 -8.53 -4.00 14.91
C SER A 98 -9.54 -4.80 14.09
N LEU A 99 -9.11 -5.44 13.00
CA LEU A 99 -9.99 -6.18 12.09
C LEU A 99 -10.32 -7.60 12.55
N GLN A 100 -9.48 -8.21 13.40
CA GLN A 100 -9.67 -9.55 13.99
C GLN A 100 -10.09 -10.65 13.00
N SER A 101 -9.57 -10.58 11.77
CA SER A 101 -9.86 -11.57 10.73
C SER A 101 -8.71 -12.57 10.59
N LYS A 102 -9.03 -13.86 10.76
CA LYS A 102 -8.11 -14.97 10.56
C LYS A 102 -7.49 -14.97 9.17
N GLU A 103 -8.29 -14.70 8.14
CA GLU A 103 -7.83 -14.66 6.74
C GLU A 103 -6.74 -13.60 6.52
N LEU A 104 -6.90 -12.43 7.14
CA LEU A 104 -5.90 -11.35 7.07
C LEU A 104 -4.59 -11.75 7.77
N TRP A 105 -4.66 -12.46 8.89
CA TRP A 105 -3.46 -12.96 9.57
C TRP A 105 -2.71 -14.02 8.78
N LEU A 106 -3.43 -14.94 8.13
CA LEU A 106 -2.82 -15.92 7.23
C LEU A 106 -2.14 -15.26 6.03
N ALA A 107 -2.81 -14.27 5.41
CA ALA A 107 -2.22 -13.49 4.31
C ALA A 107 -0.95 -12.74 4.75
N MET A 108 -0.99 -12.11 5.93
CA MET A 108 0.19 -11.43 6.48
C MET A 108 1.32 -12.42 6.76
N GLY A 109 1.02 -13.56 7.38
CA GLY A 109 2.00 -14.60 7.69
C GLY A 109 2.71 -15.11 6.42
N ARG A 110 1.94 -15.47 5.38
CA ARG A 110 2.48 -15.90 4.09
C ARG A 110 3.37 -14.83 3.46
N ARG A 111 2.89 -13.60 3.36
CA ARG A 111 3.67 -12.50 2.77
C ARG A 111 4.97 -12.23 3.53
N CYS A 112 4.94 -12.30 4.86
CA CYS A 112 6.15 -12.17 5.68
C CYS A 112 7.15 -13.29 5.36
N LEU A 113 6.69 -14.54 5.17
CA LEU A 113 7.56 -15.65 4.76
C LEU A 113 8.14 -15.46 3.35
N GLU A 114 7.35 -14.98 2.38
CA GLU A 114 7.84 -14.64 1.03
C GLU A 114 8.93 -13.57 1.06
N CYS A 115 8.81 -12.61 1.98
CA CYS A 115 9.81 -11.55 2.19
C CYS A 115 10.93 -11.94 3.16
N LEU A 116 10.95 -13.19 3.64
CA LEU A 116 11.89 -13.72 4.64
C LEU A 116 11.89 -12.97 5.99
N ASP A 117 10.79 -12.28 6.33
CA ASP A 117 10.60 -11.63 7.63
C ASP A 117 9.97 -12.59 8.65
N ILE A 118 10.81 -13.47 9.20
CA ILE A 118 10.38 -14.53 10.12
C ILE A 118 9.78 -13.95 11.42
N GLN A 119 10.24 -12.77 11.86
CA GLN A 119 9.77 -12.15 13.10
C GLN A 119 8.31 -11.72 12.98
N TRP A 120 7.95 -11.05 11.87
CA TRP A 120 6.56 -10.68 11.63
C TRP A 120 5.69 -11.88 11.26
N ALA A 121 6.22 -12.87 10.53
CA ALA A 121 5.49 -14.10 10.24
C ALA A 121 5.04 -14.82 11.53
N LYS A 122 5.95 -15.01 12.50
CA LYS A 122 5.64 -15.61 13.79
C LYS A 122 4.56 -14.84 14.55
N LYS A 123 4.60 -13.51 14.50
CA LYS A 123 3.57 -12.67 15.14
C LYS A 123 2.22 -12.84 14.48
N ALA A 124 2.16 -12.85 13.16
CA ALA A 124 0.91 -13.04 12.40
C ALA A 124 0.28 -14.42 12.68
N TYR A 125 1.06 -15.51 12.61
CA TYR A 125 0.54 -16.86 12.86
C TYR A 125 0.11 -17.12 14.31
N ARG A 126 0.55 -16.30 15.27
CA ARG A 126 0.04 -16.37 16.65
C ARG A 126 -1.34 -15.73 16.80
N GLN A 127 -1.77 -14.91 15.84
CA GLN A 127 -3.07 -14.25 15.85
C GLN A 127 -4.11 -14.96 14.95
N ALA A 128 -3.67 -15.86 14.06
CA ALA A 128 -4.51 -16.64 13.14
C ALA A 128 -5.15 -17.86 13.81
#